data_AF-A0A3C1WZM9-F1
#
_entry.id   AF-A0A3C1WZM9-F1
#
_cell.length_a   1.000
_cell.length_b   1.000
_cell.length_c   1.000
_cell.angle_alpha   90.00
_cell.angle_beta   90.00
_cell.angle_gamma   90.00
#
_symmetry.space_group_name_H-M   'P 1'
#
loop_
_entity.id
_entity.type
_entity.pdbx_description
1 polymer ?
#
loop_
_entity_poly.entity_id
_entity_poly.type
_entity_poly.pdbx_seq_one_letter_code
_entity_poly.pdbx_strand_id
1 'polypeptide(L)' 'NKQLLLLTDGGDNDNFDKEIDYANEHNIQVFIFDIASERGSSIQTEEGALEDAYGNLVIVKENLNIINLANQTQGR' A
#
# COMPACT_ATOMS: atom_id res chain seq x y z
N ASN A 1 -9.06 15.69 -15.16
CA ASN A 1 -8.52 15.12 -13.92
C ASN A 1 -9.29 13.89 -13.53
N LYS A 2 -8.59 12.76 -13.46
CA LYS A 2 -9.11 11.52 -12.89
C LYS A 2 -8.71 11.49 -11.42
N GLN A 3 -9.56 10.92 -10.58
CA GLN A 3 -9.29 10.77 -9.15
C GLN A 3 -9.39 9.29 -8.81
N LEU A 4 -8.40 8.79 -8.07
CA LEU A 4 -8.33 7.42 -7.59
C LEU A 4 -8.14 7.46 -6.08
N LEU A 5 -9.02 6.81 -5.34
CA LEU A 5 -8.85 6.57 -3.91
C LEU A 5 -8.43 5.11 -3.73
N LEU A 6 -7.26 4.89 -3.12
CA LEU A 6 -6.77 3.57 -2.76
C LEU A 6 -6.99 3.33 -1.27
N LEU A 7 -7.65 2.21 -0.96
CA LEU A 7 -7.72 1.67 0.40
C LEU A 7 -6.71 0.52 0.46
N THR A 8 -5.66 0.69 1.23
CA THR A 8 -4.46 -0.18 1.16
C THR A 8 -3.68 -0.13 2.45
N ASP A 9 -2.86 -1.14 2.69
CA ASP A 9 -1.82 -1.19 3.73
C ASP A 9 -0.48 -0.60 3.28
N GLY A 10 -0.40 -0.15 2.02
CA GLY A 10 0.81 0.37 1.39
C GLY A 10 1.61 -0.66 0.59
N GLY A 11 1.26 -1.94 0.63
CA GLY A 11 1.96 -3.02 -0.07
C GLY A 11 3.43 -3.19 0.34
N ASP A 12 4.22 -3.88 -0.49
CA ASP A 12 5.60 -4.29 -0.14
C ASP A 12 6.70 -3.44 -0.78
N ASN A 13 6.36 -2.46 -1.61
CA ASN A 13 7.35 -1.67 -2.34
C ASN A 13 7.87 -0.49 -1.51
N ASP A 14 9.18 -0.26 -1.55
CA ASP A 14 9.81 0.93 -0.95
C ASP A 14 9.75 2.17 -1.86
N ASN A 15 9.50 1.98 -3.16
CA ASN A 15 9.50 3.03 -4.18
C ASN A 15 8.29 2.90 -5.12
N PHE A 16 7.68 4.04 -5.48
CA PHE A 16 6.50 4.19 -6.33
C PHE A 16 6.73 5.13 -7.53
N ASP A 17 7.99 5.40 -7.92
CA ASP A 17 8.33 6.36 -8.99
C ASP A 17 7.61 6.05 -10.31
N LYS A 18 7.47 4.76 -10.66
CA LYS A 18 6.79 4.35 -11.91
C LYS A 18 5.29 4.69 -11.87
N GLU A 19 4.65 4.45 -10.74
CA GLU A 19 3.25 4.74 -10.49
C GLU A 19 3.01 6.26 -10.47
N ILE A 20 3.92 7.02 -9.85
CA ILE A 20 3.91 8.48 -9.82
C ILE A 20 4.04 9.05 -11.24
N ASP A 21 5.03 8.59 -12.01
CA ASP A 21 5.26 9.03 -13.39
C ASP A 21 4.02 8.79 -14.25
N TYR A 22 3.45 7.58 -14.19
CA TYR A 22 2.26 7.22 -14.93
C TYR A 22 1.04 8.06 -14.52
N ALA A 23 0.83 8.26 -13.21
CA ALA A 23 -0.27 9.06 -12.71
C ALA A 23 -0.17 10.52 -13.16
N ASN A 24 1.03 11.10 -13.11
CA ASN A 24 1.30 12.46 -13.55
C ASN A 24 1.14 12.62 -15.07
N GLU A 25 1.71 11.73 -15.89
CA GLU A 25 1.55 11.72 -17.35
C GLU A 25 0.07 11.71 -17.75
N HIS A 26 -0.74 10.97 -17.00
CA HIS A 26 -2.15 10.77 -17.30
C HIS A 26 -3.12 11.61 -16.47
N ASN A 27 -2.63 12.61 -15.73
CA ASN A 27 -3.43 13.54 -14.92
C ASN A 27 -4.40 12.81 -13.96
N ILE A 28 -3.86 11.82 -13.23
CA ILE A 28 -4.54 11.05 -12.19
C ILE A 28 -4.06 11.55 -10.83
N GLN A 29 -4.99 12.01 -10.01
CA GLN A 29 -4.72 12.32 -8.60
C GLN A 29 -4.99 11.08 -7.77
N VAL A 30 -4.00 10.63 -6.99
CA VAL A 30 -4.10 9.43 -6.17
C VAL A 30 -4.20 9.81 -4.70
N PHE A 31 -5.31 9.45 -4.06
CA PHE A 31 -5.54 9.58 -2.63
C PHE A 31 -5.30 8.24 -1.97
N ILE A 32 -4.69 8.24 -0.80
CA ILE A 32 -4.46 7.03 0.00
C ILE A 32 -5.30 7.12 1.27
N PHE A 33 -6.05 6.05 1.54
CA PHE A 33 -6.67 5.79 2.82
C PHE A 33 -6.03 4.53 3.39
N ASP A 34 -5.12 4.71 4.34
CA ASP A 34 -4.46 3.59 5.00
C ASP A 34 -5.46 2.84 5.90
N ILE A 35 -5.48 1.52 5.78
CA ILE A 35 -6.34 0.63 6.58
C ILE A 35 -5.54 -0.27 7.53
N ALA A 36 -4.21 -0.21 7.47
CA ALA A 36 -3.32 -1.01 8.28
C ALA A 36 -2.92 -0.28 9.57
N SER A 37 -2.06 -0.94 10.35
CA SER A 37 -1.47 -0.37 11.55
C SER A 37 0.04 -0.59 11.56
N GLU A 38 0.78 0.37 12.12
CA GLU A 38 2.22 0.26 12.35
C GLU A 38 2.63 -0.99 13.13
N ARG A 39 1.79 -1.46 14.06
CA ARG A 39 2.07 -2.65 14.90
C ARG A 39 2.06 -3.95 14.09
N GLY A 40 1.30 -3.98 13.01
CA GLY A 40 1.06 -5.15 12.19
C GLY A 40 0.24 -6.25 12.85
N SER A 41 -0.21 -7.21 12.05
CA SER A 41 -0.94 -8.40 12.49
C SER A 41 -0.66 -9.57 11.55
N SER A 42 -0.87 -10.79 12.06
CA SER A 42 -0.95 -11.97 11.19
C SER A 42 -2.21 -11.94 10.33
N ILE A 43 -2.11 -12.54 9.14
CA ILE A 43 -3.28 -12.81 8.29
C ILE A 43 -3.92 -14.11 8.77
N GLN A 44 -5.22 -14.07 9.05
CA GLN A 44 -5.98 -15.27 9.43
C GLN A 44 -6.57 -15.93 8.18
N THR A 45 -6.44 -17.25 8.11
CA THR A 45 -7.03 -18.12 7.08
C THR A 45 -7.92 -19.18 7.75
N GLU A 46 -8.63 -19.99 6.96
CA GLU A 46 -9.44 -21.09 7.51
C GLU A 46 -8.60 -22.14 8.27
N GLU A 47 -7.31 -22.27 7.94
CA GLU A 47 -6.39 -23.26 8.51
C GLU A 47 -5.57 -22.70 9.69
N GLY A 48 -5.72 -21.42 10.01
CA GLY A 48 -4.91 -20.71 11.00
C GLY A 48 -4.22 -19.48 10.42
N ALA A 49 -3.14 -19.04 11.05
CA ALA A 49 -2.39 -17.88 10.55
C ALA A 49 -1.61 -18.25 9.28
N LEU A 50 -1.51 -17.30 8.35
CA LEU A 50 -0.74 -17.47 7.12
C LEU A 50 0.75 -17.60 7.42
N GLU A 51 1.39 -18.59 6.81
CA GLU A 51 2.83 -18.83 6.88
C GLU A 51 3.48 -18.70 5.50
N ASP A 52 4.76 -18.35 5.47
CA ASP A 52 5.59 -18.37 4.26
C ASP A 52 6.03 -19.79 3.89
N ALA A 53 6.79 -19.93 2.80
CA ALA A 53 7.28 -21.23 2.33
C ALA A 53 8.25 -21.95 3.30
N TYR A 54 8.71 -21.26 4.34
CA TYR A 54 9.61 -21.78 5.38
C TYR A 54 8.89 -22.02 6.72
N GLY A 55 7.57 -21.78 6.78
CA GLY A 55 6.76 -21.93 7.99
C GLY A 55 6.85 -20.75 8.96
N ASN A 56 7.33 -19.58 8.51
CA ASN A 56 7.30 -18.37 9.34
C ASN A 56 5.96 -17.65 9.20
N LEU A 57 5.43 -17.12 10.31
CA LEU A 57 4.22 -16.31 10.29
C LEU A 57 4.41 -15.04 9.42
N VAL A 58 3.47 -14.82 8.50
CA VAL A 58 3.40 -13.59 7.73
C VAL A 58 2.77 -12.49 8.59
N ILE A 59 3.50 -11.40 8.79
CA ILE A 59 3.04 -10.22 9.52
C ILE A 59 2.91 -9.05 8.55
N VAL A 60 1.67 -8.62 8.30
CA VAL A 60 1.38 -7.44 7.48
C VAL A 60 1.31 -6.22 8.38
N LYS A 61 1.91 -5.11 7.94
CA LYS A 61 1.95 -3.84 8.65
C LYS A 61 1.84 -2.69 7.65
N GLU A 62 1.55 -1.51 8.15
CA GLU A 62 1.56 -0.27 7.37
C GLU A 62 2.91 -0.05 6.67
N ASN A 63 2.86 0.24 5.37
CA ASN A 63 3.99 0.69 4.57
C ASN A 63 3.86 2.19 4.26
N LEU A 64 4.51 2.99 5.09
CA LEU A 64 4.51 4.45 4.99
C LEU A 64 5.10 4.99 3.67
N ASN A 65 5.88 4.21 2.92
CA ASN A 65 6.47 4.67 1.67
C ASN A 65 5.38 5.05 0.64
N ILE A 66 4.18 4.46 0.74
CA ILE A 66 3.08 4.75 -0.19
C ILE A 66 2.58 6.19 -0.10
N ILE A 67 2.86 6.91 1.00
CA ILE A 67 2.46 8.32 1.14
C ILE A 67 3.11 9.21 0.06
N ASN A 68 4.27 8.79 -0.47
CA ASN A 68 4.95 9.50 -1.55
C ASN A 68 4.11 9.52 -2.83
N LEU A 69 3.35 8.44 -3.10
CA LEU A 69 2.46 8.36 -4.26
C LEU A 69 1.36 9.43 -4.16
N ALA A 70 0.74 9.60 -2.99
CA ALA A 70 -0.28 10.63 -2.78
C ALA A 70 0.31 12.04 -2.95
N ASN A 71 1.40 12.31 -2.20
CA ASN A 71 2.05 13.62 -2.14
C ASN A 71 2.51 14.11 -3.53
N GLN A 72 3.04 13.20 -4.36
CA GLN A 72 3.60 13.55 -5.67
C GLN A 72 2.57 13.50 -6.81
N THR A 73 1.34 13.03 -6.56
CA THR A 73 0.24 13.02 -7.54
C THR A 73 -0.88 13.99 -7.17
N GLN A 74 -0.66 14.88 -6.19
CA GLN A 74 -1.59 15.92 -5.75
C GLN A 74 -2.88 15.39 -5.10
N GLY A 75 -2.94 14.11 -4.72
CA GLY A 75 -3.97 13.62 -3.81
C GLY A 75 -3.51 13.88 -2.38
N ARG A 76 -4.28 14.67 -1.63
CA ARG A 76 -4.01 15.02 -0.23
C ARG A 76 -5.18 14.61 0.63
#